data_AF-A0A2N3RDC5-F1
#
_entry.id   AF-A0A2N3RDC5-F1
#
_cell.length_a   1.000
_cell.length_b   1.000
_cell.length_c   1.000
_cell.angle_alpha   90.00
_cell.angle_beta   90.00
_cell.angle_gamma   90.00
#
_symmetry.space_group_name_H-M   'P 1'
#
loop_
_entity.id
_entity.type
_entity.pdbx_description
1 polymer ?
#
loop_
_entity_poly.entity_id
_entity_poly.type
_entity_poly.pdbx_seq_one_letter_code
_entity_poly.pdbx_strand_id
1 'polypeptide(L)'
;LAELALALDSADTSTLPAIVPSDRSAALPLSFAQQRLWFLAQFDSRAAQAYLLAGGVDLHGELDLPALQRALDRIVARHEALRTCFIAC
;
A
#
# COMPACT_ATOMS: atom_id res chain seq x y z
N LEU A 1 15.56 -20.37 20.24
CA LEU A 1 16.26 -19.06 20.28
C LEU A 1 17.77 -19.20 20.04
N ALA A 2 18.47 -20.18 20.64
CA ALA A 2 19.91 -20.39 20.42
C ALA A 2 20.31 -20.68 18.95
N GLU A 3 19.54 -21.49 18.23
CA GLU A 3 19.78 -21.77 16.80
C GLU A 3 19.60 -20.54 15.91
N LEU A 4 18.65 -19.66 16.23
CA LEU A 4 18.46 -18.40 15.52
C LEU A 4 19.63 -17.45 15.74
N ALA A 5 20.18 -17.40 16.96
CA ALA A 5 21.34 -16.57 17.27
C ALA A 5 22.57 -17.02 16.47
N LEU A 6 22.84 -18.32 16.41
CA LEU A 6 23.93 -18.88 15.59
C LEU A 6 23.75 -18.60 14.09
N ALA A 7 22.51 -18.67 13.60
CA ALA A 7 22.21 -18.36 12.21
C ALA A 7 22.48 -16.88 11.90
N LEU A 8 22.09 -15.96 12.79
CA LEU A 8 22.33 -14.52 12.64
C LEU A 8 23.81 -14.15 12.74
N ASP A 9 24.57 -14.79 13.63
CA ASP A 9 26.02 -14.56 13.76
C ASP A 9 26.79 -14.96 12.49
N SER A 10 26.27 -15.93 11.73
CA SER A 10 26.84 -16.37 10.44
C SER A 10 26.20 -15.71 9.21
N ALA A 11 25.16 -14.91 9.40
CA ALA A 11 24.43 -14.29 8.31
C ALA A 11 25.17 -13.04 7.81
N ASP A 12 25.55 -13.05 6.54
CA ASP A 12 26.00 -11.83 5.88
C ASP A 12 24.85 -10.82 5.77
N THR A 13 25.22 -9.54 5.79
CA THR A 13 24.29 -8.45 5.46
C THR A 13 23.67 -8.68 4.08
N SER A 14 22.38 -8.36 3.95
CA SER A 14 21.66 -8.49 2.68
C SER A 14 22.43 -7.85 1.52
N THR A 15 22.61 -8.60 0.44
CA THR A 15 23.20 -8.12 -0.81
C THR A 15 22.19 -7.39 -1.70
N LEU A 16 20.92 -7.34 -1.28
CA LEU A 16 19.90 -6.59 -2.01
C LEU A 16 20.19 -5.10 -1.92
N PRO A 17 19.97 -4.34 -3.00
CA PRO A 17 20.12 -2.90 -2.98
C PRO A 17 19.15 -2.28 -1.97
N ALA A 18 19.59 -1.20 -1.32
CA ALA A 18 18.74 -0.43 -0.44
C ALA A 18 17.52 0.11 -1.19
N ILE A 19 16.37 0.12 -0.53
CA ILE A 19 15.16 0.78 -1.05
C ILE A 19 15.39 2.28 -0.91
N VAL A 20 15.71 2.92 -2.02
CA VAL A 20 15.92 4.37 -2.10
C VAL A 20 14.67 5.07 -2.65
N PRO A 21 14.44 6.35 -2.31
CA PRO A 21 13.39 7.14 -2.95
C PRO A 21 13.56 7.13 -4.48
N SER A 22 12.49 6.78 -5.20
CA SER A 22 12.51 6.81 -6.67
C SER A 22 12.17 8.21 -7.17
N ASP A 23 12.75 8.60 -8.31
CA ASP A 23 12.40 9.85 -8.99
C ASP A 23 10.89 9.92 -9.28
N ARG A 24 10.29 11.07 -8.98
CA ARG A 24 8.86 11.35 -9.15
C ARG A 24 8.56 12.31 -10.30
N SER A 25 9.58 12.66 -11.10
CA SER A 25 9.43 13.53 -12.27
C SER A 25 8.69 12.85 -13.44
N ALA A 26 8.69 11.51 -13.46
CA ALA A 26 8.08 10.69 -14.51
C ALA A 26 7.11 9.65 -13.93
N ALA A 27 6.27 9.08 -14.80
CA ALA A 27 5.38 7.99 -14.44
C ALA A 27 6.19 6.77 -13.97
N LEU A 28 5.81 6.22 -12.82
CA LEU A 28 6.44 5.02 -12.27
C LEU A 28 5.82 3.76 -12.87
N PRO A 29 6.64 2.72 -13.14
CA PRO A 29 6.12 1.44 -13.57
C PRO A 29 5.31 0.78 -12.45
N LEU A 30 4.23 0.10 -12.83
CA LEU A 30 3.46 -0.72 -11.91
C LEU A 30 4.25 -1.95 -11.46
N SER A 31 4.10 -2.31 -10.19
CA SER A 31 4.51 -3.64 -9.73
C SER A 31 3.67 -4.72 -10.42
N PHE A 32 4.18 -5.94 -10.49
CA PHE A 32 3.46 -7.07 -11.08
C PHE A 32 2.07 -7.29 -10.44
N ALA A 33 1.94 -7.08 -9.13
CA ALA A 33 0.66 -7.19 -8.44
C ALA A 33 -0.33 -6.10 -8.90
N GLN A 34 0.14 -4.86 -9.06
CA GLN A 34 -0.67 -3.75 -9.57
C GLN A 34 -1.08 -3.97 -11.03
N GLN A 35 -0.18 -4.43 -11.90
CA GLN A 35 -0.50 -4.76 -13.29
C GLN A 35 -1.60 -5.83 -13.38
N ARG A 36 -1.48 -6.89 -12.58
CA ARG A 36 -2.48 -7.97 -12.54
C ARG A 36 -3.86 -7.47 -12.09
N LEU A 37 -3.91 -6.67 -11.02
CA LEU A 37 -5.17 -6.11 -10.53
C LEU A 37 -5.79 -5.12 -11.52
N TRP A 38 -4.96 -4.28 -12.14
CA TRP A 38 -5.41 -3.37 -13.19
C TRP A 38 -5.98 -4.13 -14.39
N PHE A 39 -5.29 -5.17 -14.85
CA PHE A 39 -5.80 -6.04 -15.91
C PHE A 39 -7.15 -6.66 -15.54
N LEU A 40 -7.29 -7.22 -14.34
CA LEU A 40 -8.55 -7.80 -13.87
C LEU A 40 -9.67 -6.77 -13.83
N ALA A 41 -9.37 -5.54 -13.40
CA ALA A 41 -10.34 -4.45 -13.36
C ALA A 41 -10.86 -4.06 -14.76
N GLN A 42 -9.99 -4.10 -15.77
CA GLN A 42 -10.36 -3.81 -17.16
C GLN A 42 -11.07 -5.00 -17.84
N PHE A 43 -10.74 -6.23 -17.45
CA PHE A 43 -11.28 -7.45 -18.05
C PHE A 43 -12.70 -7.77 -17.58
N ASP A 44 -12.96 -7.69 -16.27
CA ASP A 44 -14.27 -7.92 -15.68
C ASP A 44 -14.44 -7.08 -14.41
N SER A 45 -15.40 -6.15 -14.45
CA SER A 45 -15.72 -5.29 -13.31
C SER A 45 -16.19 -6.06 -12.07
N ARG A 46 -16.75 -7.27 -12.23
CA ARG A 46 -17.10 -8.16 -11.11
C ARG A 46 -15.87 -8.81 -10.49
N ALA A 47 -14.84 -9.12 -11.29
CA ALA A 47 -13.58 -9.64 -10.78
C ALA A 47 -12.85 -8.60 -9.93
N ALA A 48 -12.97 -7.31 -10.27
CA ALA A 48 -12.42 -6.21 -9.47
C ALA A 48 -13.05 -6.14 -8.05
N GLN A 49 -14.36 -6.40 -7.94
CA GLN A 49 -15.09 -6.33 -6.67
C GLN A 49 -14.57 -7.36 -5.65
N ALA A 50 -14.06 -8.50 -6.11
CA ALA A 50 -13.49 -9.52 -5.25
C ALA A 50 -12.22 -9.06 -4.49
N TYR A 51 -11.61 -7.94 -4.90
CA TYR A 51 -10.40 -7.38 -4.27
C TYR A 51 -10.69 -6.14 -3.40
N LEU A 52 -11.96 -5.78 -3.19
CA LEU A 52 -12.32 -4.73 -2.24
C LEU A 52 -12.18 -5.24 -0.81
N LEU A 53 -11.25 -4.64 -0.06
CA LEU A 53 -11.14 -4.86 1.38
C LEU A 53 -12.10 -3.91 2.10
N ALA A 54 -13.26 -4.42 2.48
CA ALA A 54 -14.24 -3.68 3.28
C ALA A 54 -14.00 -3.92 4.78
N GLY A 55 -14.03 -2.85 5.56
CA GLY A 55 -13.93 -2.89 7.02
C GLY A 55 -14.66 -1.71 7.64
N GLY A 56 -15.05 -1.86 8.90
CA GLY A 56 -15.73 -0.83 9.68
C GLY A 56 -15.26 -0.86 11.12
N VAL A 57 -15.41 0.27 11.82
CA VAL A 57 -15.10 0.42 13.23
C VAL A 57 -16.36 0.94 13.92
N ASP A 58 -16.76 0.30 15.00
CA ASP A 58 -17.82 0.82 15.87
C ASP A 58 -17.18 1.75 16.91
N LEU A 59 -17.72 2.96 17.02
CA LEU A 59 -17.19 4.02 17.89
C LEU A 59 -18.27 4.39 18.91
N HIS A 60 -17.92 4.30 20.18
CA HIS A 60 -18.82 4.63 21.29
C HIS A 60 -18.40 5.94 21.96
N GLY A 61 -19.38 6.80 22.26
CA GLY A 61 -19.18 8.09 22.90
C GLY A 61 -19.32 9.27 21.95
N GLU A 62 -18.88 10.44 22.38
CA GLU A 62 -18.93 11.66 21.55
C GLU A 62 -17.82 11.65 20.50
N LEU A 63 -18.21 11.81 19.23
CA LEU A 63 -17.30 11.85 18.10
C LEU A 63 -17.12 13.29 17.60
N ASP A 64 -15.89 13.80 17.68
CA ASP A 64 -15.50 15.05 17.00
C ASP A 64 -15.31 14.77 15.49
N LEU A 65 -16.39 14.97 14.73
CA LEU A 65 -16.40 14.79 13.28
C LEU A 65 -15.36 15.67 12.55
N PRO A 66 -15.21 16.97 12.87
CA PRO A 66 -14.12 17.77 12.32
C PRO A 66 -12.72 17.19 12.55
N ALA A 67 -12.45 16.64 13.73
CA ALA A 67 -11.16 15.99 14.02
C ALA A 67 -10.97 14.70 13.22
N LEU A 68 -12.02 13.88 13.11
CA LEU A 68 -11.99 12.66 12.31
C LEU A 68 -11.70 12.97 10.83
N GLN A 69 -12.38 13.96 10.25
CA GLN A 69 -12.14 14.37 8.87
C GLN A 69 -10.68 14.79 8.66
N ARG A 70 -10.15 15.67 9.53
CA ARG A 70 -8.75 16.10 9.46
C ARG A 70 -7.76 14.94 9.59
N ALA A 71 -8.08 13.92 10.40
CA ALA A 71 -7.24 12.74 10.53
C ALA A 71 -7.22 11.91 9.25
N LEU A 72 -8.39 11.67 8.64
CA LEU A 72 -8.50 10.97 7.35
C LEU A 72 -7.80 11.72 6.22
N ASP A 73 -7.98 13.04 6.15
CA ASP A 73 -7.31 13.89 5.15
C ASP A 73 -5.78 13.79 5.27
N ARG A 74 -5.25 13.75 6.50
CA ARG A 74 -3.82 13.57 6.75
C ARG A 74 -3.32 12.18 6.34
N ILE A 75 -4.11 11.13 6.52
CA ILE A 75 -3.78 9.78 6.05
C ILE A 75 -3.69 9.78 4.52
N VAL A 76 -4.70 10.31 3.84
CA VAL A 76 -4.70 10.41 2.37
C VAL A 76 -3.50 11.24 1.89
N ALA A 77 -3.22 12.39 2.50
CA ALA A 77 -2.08 13.24 2.14
C ALA A 77 -0.73 12.53 2.34
N ARG A 78 -0.57 11.77 3.44
CA ARG A 78 0.65 11.04 3.79
C ARG A 78 0.94 9.85 2.87
N HIS A 79 -0.10 9.13 2.44
CA HIS A 79 0.07 7.88 1.70
C HIS A 79 -0.14 8.08 0.19
N GLU A 80 0.97 8.08 -0.57
CA GLU A 80 0.97 8.22 -2.04
C GLU A 80 0.04 7.21 -2.74
N ALA A 81 -0.03 5.98 -2.23
CA ALA A 81 -0.89 4.93 -2.76
C ALA A 81 -2.39 5.31 -2.76
N LEU A 82 -2.86 6.11 -1.79
CA LEU A 82 -4.26 6.56 -1.70
C LEU A 82 -4.60 7.69 -2.67
N ARG A 83 -3.57 8.26 -3.34
CA ARG A 83 -3.67 9.39 -4.28
C ARG A 83 -3.19 9.01 -5.68
N THR A 84 -2.93 7.72 -5.91
CA THR A 84 -2.38 7.21 -7.17
C THR A 84 -3.53 6.76 -8.08
N CYS A 85 -3.48 7.18 -9.34
CA CYS A 85 -4.40 6.73 -10.39
C CYS A 85 -3.64 5.92 -11.43
N PHE A 86 -4.28 4.86 -11.94
CA PHE A 86 -3.79 4.08 -13.08
C PHE A 86 -4.50 4.56 -14.35
N ILE A 87 -3.75 4.86 -15.40
CA ILE A 87 -4.27 5.40 -16.65
C ILE A 87 -3.86 4.45 -17.78
N ALA A 88 -4.79 4.06 -18.64
CA ALA A 88 -4.47 3.37 -19.88
C ALA A 88 -4.23 4.42 -20.98
N CYS A 89 -3.14 4.27 -21.74
CA CYS A 89 -2.98 4.96 -23.02
C CYS A 89 -3.71 4.21 -24.13
#